data_AF-A0A523ZD24-F1
#
_entry.id   AF-A0A523ZD24-F1
#
_cell.length_a   1.000
_cell.length_b   1.000
_cell.length_c   1.000
_cell.angle_alpha   90.00
_cell.angle_beta   90.00
_cell.angle_gamma   90.00
#
_symmetry.space_group_name_H-M   'P 1'
#
loop_
_entity.id
_entity.type
_entity.pdbx_description
1 polymer ?
#
loop_
_entity_poly.entity_id
_entity_poly.type
_entity_poly.pdbx_seq_one_letter_code
_entity_poly.pdbx_strand_id
1 'polypeptide(L)'
;DKAVEPPADTKPEVDIALLLVEKIEERAKARGITQSEDQKGITRRLDNLVERYTIGGAFRDGEKIAREWIQDSVEAGNLPKDVTLDTLRERGHVRITNWGIGAMAYSQAADIKPDETHTAFRWHVEKKLPYPTLTRRAQFYIDHEWFLEAGEELPCHKENPPQGGDYPFEMTSGHNRWSIHSMNIVNKIIQETHRGKPSLEMNTDDALRLGIEDGEEVEVSNDMGVFITPAKLSPSVRPGQVISYNGWEPYQYRTWKGASDVEPGMVKWLHFAGGYGHLRYWPLQWQPVPFDRGIRVAVAKLD
;
A
#
# COMPACT_ATOMS: atom_id res chain seq x y z
N ASP A 1 0.98 16.19 17.87
CA ASP A 1 0.39 16.84 19.06
C ASP A 1 -1.12 16.74 18.99
N LYS A 2 -1.82 16.77 20.13
CA LYS A 2 -3.29 16.80 20.19
C LYS A 2 -3.74 18.26 20.26
N ALA A 3 -3.80 18.92 19.11
CA ALA A 3 -4.07 20.36 19.04
C ALA A 3 -5.48 20.74 19.54
N VAL A 4 -6.46 19.85 19.39
CA VAL A 4 -7.83 20.02 19.86
C VAL A 4 -8.38 18.68 20.36
N GLU A 5 -9.41 18.75 21.20
CA GLU A 5 -10.19 17.57 21.56
C GLU A 5 -10.93 17.02 20.32
N PRO A 6 -11.00 15.69 20.13
CA PRO A 6 -11.82 15.10 19.09
C PRO A 6 -13.29 15.54 19.24
N PRO A 7 -14.05 15.57 18.14
CA PRO A 7 -15.50 15.74 18.21
C PRO A 7 -16.15 14.73 19.16
N ALA A 8 -17.35 15.05 19.64
CA ALA A 8 -18.15 14.13 20.43
C ALA A 8 -18.26 12.76 19.73
N ASP A 9 -18.25 11.70 20.52
CA ASP A 9 -18.32 10.30 20.07
C ASP A 9 -17.18 9.82 19.17
N THR A 10 -16.14 10.64 18.94
CA THR A 10 -14.90 10.22 18.28
C THR A 10 -13.88 9.80 19.33
N LYS A 11 -13.14 8.71 19.06
CA LYS A 11 -12.12 8.18 19.96
C LYS A 11 -10.85 7.83 19.18
N PRO A 12 -9.66 8.01 19.78
CA PRO A 12 -8.43 7.44 19.24
C PRO A 12 -8.55 5.92 19.03
N GLU A 13 -7.82 5.38 18.06
CA GLU A 13 -7.83 3.95 17.73
C GLU A 13 -7.41 3.09 18.92
N VAL A 14 -6.47 3.57 19.75
CA VAL A 14 -6.06 2.91 21.00
C VAL A 14 -7.25 2.69 21.92
N ASP A 15 -8.08 3.72 22.11
CA ASP A 15 -9.26 3.67 22.97
C ASP A 15 -10.35 2.77 22.37
N ILE A 16 -10.57 2.85 21.05
CA ILE A 16 -11.54 2.00 20.34
C ILE A 16 -11.13 0.53 20.45
N ALA A 17 -9.86 0.22 20.22
CA ALA A 17 -9.34 -1.13 20.32
C ALA A 17 -9.46 -1.66 21.75
N LEU A 18 -9.17 -0.83 22.76
CA LEU A 18 -9.32 -1.20 24.16
C LEU A 18 -10.77 -1.48 24.53
N LEU A 19 -11.72 -0.63 24.11
CA LEU A 19 -13.15 -0.84 24.30
C LEU A 19 -13.62 -2.15 23.64
N LEU A 20 -13.12 -2.45 22.44
CA LEU A 20 -13.43 -3.70 21.75
C LEU A 20 -12.90 -4.91 22.53
N VAL A 21 -11.66 -4.86 23.02
CA VAL A 21 -11.06 -5.92 23.82
C VAL A 21 -11.83 -6.14 25.14
N GLU A 22 -12.20 -5.07 25.83
CA GLU A 22 -13.05 -5.13 27.03
C GLU A 22 -14.39 -5.80 26.76
N LYS A 23 -15.03 -5.43 25.63
CA LYS A 23 -16.29 -6.05 25.22
C LYS A 23 -16.13 -7.52 24.84
N ILE A 24 -15.04 -7.90 24.15
CA ILE A 24 -14.78 -9.31 23.85
C ILE A 24 -14.62 -10.11 25.14
N GLU A 25 -13.86 -9.61 26.11
CA GLU A 25 -13.67 -10.28 27.41
C GLU A 25 -14.99 -10.42 28.19
N GLU A 26 -15.79 -9.35 28.25
CA GLU A 26 -17.11 -9.35 28.89
C GLU A 26 -18.03 -10.42 28.27
N ARG A 27 -18.11 -10.46 26.93
CA ARG A 27 -18.96 -11.40 26.20
C ARG A 27 -18.44 -12.84 26.30
N ALA A 28 -17.12 -13.04 26.31
CA ALA A 28 -16.49 -14.33 26.53
C ALA A 28 -16.90 -14.92 27.88
N LYS A 29 -16.77 -14.12 28.96
CA LYS A 29 -17.20 -14.50 30.32
C LYS A 29 -18.69 -14.81 30.38
N ALA A 30 -19.53 -13.91 29.84
CA ALA A 30 -20.99 -14.10 29.85
C ALA A 30 -21.47 -15.34 29.08
N ARG A 31 -20.72 -15.78 28.05
CA ARG A 31 -21.03 -16.96 27.24
C ARG A 31 -20.34 -18.23 27.73
N GLY A 32 -19.49 -18.16 28.75
CA GLY A 32 -18.68 -19.30 29.21
C GLY A 32 -17.59 -19.73 28.21
N ILE A 33 -17.22 -18.88 27.26
CA ILE A 33 -16.18 -19.16 26.26
C ILE A 33 -14.88 -18.50 26.74
N THR A 34 -14.18 -19.13 27.67
CA THR A 34 -13.01 -18.51 28.35
C THR A 34 -11.69 -18.71 27.61
N GLN A 35 -11.66 -19.57 26.59
CA GLN A 35 -10.47 -19.82 25.79
C GLN A 35 -10.83 -20.14 24.34
N SER A 36 -9.89 -19.86 23.44
CA SER A 36 -9.91 -20.28 22.04
C SER A 36 -8.55 -20.82 21.65
N GLU A 37 -8.51 -21.80 20.77
CA GLU A 37 -7.28 -22.28 20.14
C GLU A 37 -7.06 -21.53 18.83
N ASP A 38 -5.84 -21.05 18.56
CA ASP A 38 -5.50 -20.49 17.25
C ASP A 38 -5.06 -21.59 16.27
N GLN A 39 -4.82 -21.22 15.01
CA GLN A 39 -4.42 -22.18 13.96
C GLN A 39 -3.11 -22.93 14.23
N LYS A 40 -2.32 -22.51 15.23
CA LYS A 40 -1.06 -23.16 15.64
C LYS A 40 -1.24 -24.03 16.89
N GLY A 41 -2.47 -24.24 17.35
CA GLY A 41 -2.74 -24.98 18.57
C GLY A 41 -2.49 -24.18 19.86
N ILE A 42 -2.24 -22.87 19.77
CA ILE A 42 -1.95 -22.06 20.96
C ILE A 42 -3.27 -21.68 21.61
N THR A 43 -3.47 -22.13 22.84
CA THR A 43 -4.61 -21.72 23.66
C THR A 43 -4.48 -20.25 24.07
N ARG A 44 -5.45 -19.44 23.67
CA ARG A 44 -5.62 -18.02 23.98
C ARG A 44 -6.76 -17.89 24.99
N ARG A 45 -6.45 -17.43 26.20
CA ARG A 45 -7.48 -17.04 27.16
C ARG A 45 -8.20 -15.78 26.70
N LEU A 46 -9.52 -15.82 26.74
CA LEU A 46 -10.42 -14.74 26.36
C LEU A 46 -10.95 -13.97 27.58
N ASP A 47 -10.85 -14.56 28.77
CA ASP A 47 -11.35 -14.03 30.04
C ASP A 47 -10.32 -13.17 30.81
N ASN A 48 -9.15 -12.92 30.21
CA ASN A 48 -8.12 -12.00 30.70
C ASN A 48 -7.47 -11.17 29.57
N LEU A 49 -8.21 -10.91 28.49
CA LEU A 49 -7.69 -10.23 27.31
C LEU A 49 -7.25 -8.81 27.62
N VAL A 50 -7.97 -8.07 28.45
CA VAL A 50 -7.65 -6.67 28.77
C VAL A 50 -6.29 -6.59 29.47
N GLU A 51 -6.07 -7.46 30.44
CA GLU A 51 -4.80 -7.55 31.16
C GLU A 51 -3.64 -7.87 30.19
N ARG A 52 -3.84 -8.82 29.28
CA ARG A 52 -2.81 -9.19 28.30
C ARG A 52 -2.55 -8.11 27.25
N TYR A 53 -3.61 -7.53 26.72
CA TYR A 53 -3.55 -6.50 25.67
C TYR A 53 -2.85 -5.23 26.16
N THR A 54 -3.09 -4.87 27.41
CA THR A 54 -2.56 -3.64 28.02
C THR A 54 -1.26 -3.87 28.80
N ILE A 55 -0.74 -5.10 28.82
CA ILE A 55 0.43 -5.51 29.63
C ILE A 55 0.23 -5.12 31.10
N GLY A 56 -0.79 -5.70 31.73
CA GLY A 56 -1.14 -5.44 33.12
C GLY A 56 -1.63 -4.00 33.38
N GLY A 57 -2.18 -3.34 32.36
CA GLY A 57 -2.60 -1.95 32.44
C GLY A 57 -1.50 -0.92 32.13
N ALA A 58 -0.28 -1.35 31.80
CA ALA A 58 0.81 -0.45 31.46
C ALA A 58 0.50 0.43 30.23
N PHE A 59 -0.23 -0.10 29.23
CA PHE A 59 -0.50 0.57 27.95
C PHE A 59 -2.01 0.72 27.71
N ARG A 60 -2.63 1.62 28.46
CA ARG A 60 -4.03 2.03 28.26
C ARG A 60 -4.17 3.45 27.73
N ASP A 61 -3.09 4.21 27.79
CA ASP A 61 -3.03 5.63 27.49
C ASP A 61 -2.18 5.86 26.24
N GLY A 62 -2.76 6.52 25.23
CA GLY A 62 -2.10 6.78 23.95
C GLY A 62 -0.85 7.67 24.06
N GLU A 63 -0.81 8.61 25.01
CA GLU A 63 0.36 9.45 25.28
C GLU A 63 1.50 8.60 25.85
N LYS A 64 1.20 7.68 26.77
CA LYS A 64 2.19 6.76 27.31
C LYS A 64 2.74 5.82 26.24
N ILE A 65 1.87 5.30 25.37
CA ILE A 65 2.28 4.48 24.22
C ILE A 65 3.18 5.29 23.27
N ALA A 66 2.82 6.53 22.95
CA ALA A 66 3.64 7.38 22.09
C ALA A 66 5.03 7.65 22.71
N ARG A 67 5.10 7.88 24.04
CA ARG A 67 6.38 8.02 24.75
C ARG A 67 7.22 6.75 24.67
N GLU A 68 6.60 5.59 24.86
CA GLU A 68 7.27 4.30 24.72
C GLU A 68 7.83 4.12 23.30
N TRP A 69 7.06 4.44 22.25
CA TRP A 69 7.55 4.32 20.87
C TRP A 69 8.76 5.19 20.57
N ILE A 70 8.83 6.39 21.15
CA ILE A 70 10.02 7.24 21.03
C ILE A 70 11.19 6.62 21.80
N GLN A 71 10.96 6.11 23.01
CA GLN A 71 11.98 5.42 23.79
C GLN A 71 12.49 4.18 23.03
N ASP A 72 11.61 3.35 22.50
CA ASP A 72 11.95 2.18 21.68
C ASP A 72 12.78 2.57 20.47
N SER A 73 12.44 3.69 19.81
CA SER A 73 13.22 4.21 18.68
C SER A 73 14.63 4.67 19.10
N VAL A 74 14.78 5.20 20.31
CA VAL A 74 16.09 5.54 20.90
C VAL A 74 16.88 4.28 21.25
N GLU A 75 16.26 3.31 21.92
CA GLU A 75 16.89 2.05 22.33
C GLU A 75 17.27 1.18 21.12
N ALA A 76 16.44 1.17 20.08
CA ALA A 76 16.76 0.57 18.79
C ALA A 76 17.89 1.29 18.05
N GLY A 77 18.28 2.49 18.50
CA GLY A 77 19.35 3.31 17.94
C GLY A 77 18.93 4.21 16.79
N ASN A 78 17.65 4.23 16.40
CA ASN A 78 17.14 5.06 15.31
C ASN A 78 17.25 6.56 15.59
N LEU A 79 17.07 6.95 16.85
CA LEU A 79 17.12 8.33 17.32
C LEU A 79 18.27 8.55 18.34
N PRO A 80 18.81 9.77 18.46
CA PRO A 80 19.76 10.12 19.51
C PRO A 80 19.25 9.86 20.94
N LYS A 81 20.16 9.54 21.86
CA LYS A 81 19.84 9.10 23.24
C LYS A 81 19.06 10.10 24.09
N ASP A 82 19.18 11.37 23.79
CA ASP A 82 18.53 12.48 24.51
C ASP A 82 17.15 12.82 23.94
N VAL A 83 16.70 12.16 22.86
CA VAL A 83 15.41 12.44 22.24
C VAL A 83 14.29 11.83 23.06
N THR A 84 13.31 12.66 23.39
CA THR A 84 12.05 12.26 24.00
C THR A 84 10.87 12.73 23.16
N LEU A 85 9.65 12.32 23.51
CA LEU A 85 8.45 12.87 22.89
C LEU A 85 8.36 14.40 23.08
N ASP A 86 8.82 14.92 24.20
CA ASP A 86 8.80 16.36 24.48
C ASP A 86 9.83 17.10 23.61
N THR A 87 11.00 16.52 23.39
CA THR A 87 11.98 17.02 22.41
C THR A 87 11.38 17.11 21.00
N LEU A 88 10.61 16.10 20.59
CA LEU A 88 9.93 16.10 19.28
C LEU A 88 8.80 17.14 19.21
N ARG A 89 8.09 17.39 20.30
CA ARG A 89 7.08 18.46 20.36
C ARG A 89 7.71 19.84 20.21
N GLU A 90 8.84 20.07 20.87
CA GLU A 90 9.55 21.36 20.80
C GLU A 90 10.14 21.60 19.40
N ARG A 91 10.81 20.60 18.82
CA ARG A 91 11.55 20.75 17.55
C ARG A 91 10.69 20.46 16.31
N GLY A 92 9.55 19.80 16.47
CA GLY A 92 8.67 19.32 15.40
C GLY A 92 9.18 18.07 14.67
N HIS A 93 10.49 17.91 14.53
CA HIS A 93 11.12 16.72 13.94
C HIS A 93 12.54 16.50 14.48
N VAL A 94 13.01 15.27 14.39
CA VAL A 94 14.42 14.90 14.59
C VAL A 94 14.84 13.97 13.46
N ARG A 95 16.05 14.15 12.93
CA ARG A 95 16.60 13.29 11.88
C ARG A 95 16.91 11.91 12.45
N ILE A 96 16.47 10.87 11.75
CA ILE A 96 16.87 9.48 12.03
C ILE A 96 18.37 9.34 11.76
N THR A 97 19.11 8.79 12.73
CA THR A 97 20.58 8.68 12.68
C THR A 97 21.07 7.26 12.43
N ASN A 98 20.20 6.26 12.57
CA ASN A 98 20.50 4.86 12.28
C ASN A 98 19.25 4.11 11.77
N TRP A 99 19.46 3.03 11.03
CA TRP A 99 18.41 2.10 10.61
C TRP A 99 17.86 1.25 11.76
N GLY A 100 18.59 1.19 12.86
CA GLY A 100 18.22 0.47 14.07
C GLY A 100 18.26 -1.05 13.87
N ILE A 101 17.49 -1.78 14.67
CA ILE A 101 17.55 -3.25 14.74
C ILE A 101 16.55 -3.97 13.82
N GLY A 102 15.70 -3.22 13.10
CA GLY A 102 14.65 -3.79 12.26
C GLY A 102 15.22 -4.61 11.09
N ALA A 103 14.79 -5.86 10.94
CA ALA A 103 15.26 -6.75 9.88
C ALA A 103 15.08 -6.15 8.46
N MET A 104 13.98 -5.42 8.21
CA MET A 104 13.77 -4.76 6.92
C MET A 104 14.78 -3.64 6.68
N ALA A 105 15.23 -2.95 7.72
CA ALA A 105 16.16 -1.84 7.62
C ALA A 105 17.55 -2.30 7.14
N TYR A 106 17.94 -3.55 7.43
CA TYR A 106 19.14 -4.15 6.84
C TYR A 106 19.10 -4.24 5.30
N SER A 107 17.92 -4.25 4.69
CA SER A 107 17.78 -4.25 3.22
C SER A 107 18.27 -2.93 2.60
N GLN A 108 18.39 -1.86 3.39
CA GLN A 108 19.02 -0.62 2.94
C GLN A 108 20.52 -0.82 2.66
N ALA A 109 21.16 -1.75 3.37
CA ALA A 109 22.56 -2.12 3.20
C ALA A 109 23.49 -0.90 3.05
N ALA A 110 23.30 0.11 3.88
CA ALA A 110 24.05 1.35 3.90
C ALA A 110 23.92 2.00 5.28
N ASP A 111 24.96 2.71 5.72
CA ASP A 111 24.92 3.48 6.96
C ASP A 111 24.23 4.82 6.71
N ILE A 112 23.42 5.29 7.66
CA ILE A 112 22.91 6.67 7.63
C ILE A 112 24.04 7.59 8.08
N LYS A 113 24.32 8.60 7.26
CA LYS A 113 25.27 9.68 7.60
C LYS A 113 24.52 10.99 7.80
N PRO A 114 24.98 11.85 8.73
CA PRO A 114 24.27 13.08 9.10
C PRO A 114 24.25 14.14 7.99
N ASP A 115 25.32 14.19 7.19
CA ASP A 115 25.65 15.25 6.23
C ASP A 115 25.65 14.77 4.77
N GLU A 116 25.15 13.56 4.51
CA GLU A 116 25.03 12.99 3.17
C GLU A 116 23.57 12.62 2.86
N THR A 117 23.22 12.63 1.58
CA THR A 117 22.00 11.98 1.08
C THR A 117 22.16 10.47 1.20
N HIS A 118 21.21 9.81 1.86
CA HIS A 118 21.20 8.36 1.97
C HIS A 118 21.16 7.70 0.58
N THR A 119 21.99 6.69 0.38
CA THR A 119 22.00 5.86 -0.84
C THR A 119 22.11 4.40 -0.42
N ALA A 120 21.14 3.58 -0.84
CA ALA A 120 21.08 2.16 -0.48
C ALA A 120 22.19 1.33 -1.14
N PHE A 121 22.40 0.11 -0.64
CA PHE A 121 23.31 -0.93 -1.17
C PHE A 121 24.81 -0.59 -1.15
N ARG A 122 25.21 0.53 -0.52
CA ARG A 122 26.62 0.96 -0.41
C ARG A 122 27.51 -0.09 0.26
N TRP A 123 27.01 -0.85 1.23
CA TRP A 123 27.80 -1.92 1.86
C TRP A 123 28.27 -2.98 0.85
N HIS A 124 27.48 -3.26 -0.19
CA HIS A 124 27.86 -4.25 -1.20
C HIS A 124 28.92 -3.71 -2.16
N VAL A 125 28.79 -2.44 -2.56
CA VAL A 125 29.70 -1.83 -3.55
C VAL A 125 30.97 -1.26 -2.91
N GLU A 126 30.90 -0.69 -1.71
CA GLU A 126 32.04 -0.05 -1.02
C GLU A 126 32.72 -1.00 -0.05
N LYS A 127 31.95 -1.64 0.84
CA LYS A 127 32.49 -2.59 1.85
C LYS A 127 32.65 -4.01 1.32
N LYS A 128 32.25 -4.27 0.07
CA LYS A 128 32.33 -5.57 -0.62
C LYS A 128 31.57 -6.69 0.12
N LEU A 129 30.55 -6.36 0.90
CA LEU A 129 29.68 -7.37 1.51
C LEU A 129 28.89 -8.09 0.42
N PRO A 130 28.79 -9.44 0.47
CA PRO A 130 28.01 -10.17 -0.51
C PRO A 130 26.53 -9.75 -0.47
N TYR A 131 25.89 -9.72 -1.63
CA TYR A 131 24.43 -9.58 -1.69
C TYR A 131 23.76 -10.82 -1.07
N PRO A 132 22.60 -10.68 -0.41
CA PRO A 132 21.87 -11.80 0.18
C PRO A 132 21.08 -12.61 -0.87
N THR A 133 21.73 -12.95 -1.99
CA THR A 133 21.19 -13.76 -3.10
C THR A 133 21.85 -15.14 -3.14
N LEU A 134 21.37 -16.04 -4.00
CA LEU A 134 21.93 -17.39 -4.14
C LEU A 134 23.41 -17.32 -4.58
N THR A 135 23.72 -16.46 -5.54
CA THR A 135 25.07 -16.29 -6.09
C THR A 135 25.96 -15.34 -5.27
N ARG A 136 25.45 -14.78 -4.16
CA ARG A 136 26.13 -13.77 -3.34
C ARG A 136 26.54 -12.51 -4.13
N ARG A 137 25.82 -12.20 -5.21
CA ARG A 137 26.00 -11.04 -6.11
C ARG A 137 24.65 -10.44 -6.50
N ALA A 138 24.64 -9.25 -7.10
CA ALA A 138 23.47 -8.81 -7.86
C ALA A 138 23.19 -9.85 -8.96
N GLN A 139 22.09 -10.59 -8.83
CA GLN A 139 21.84 -11.80 -9.59
C GLN A 139 20.85 -11.50 -10.72
N PHE A 140 21.34 -11.55 -11.96
CA PHE A 140 20.52 -11.38 -13.17
C PHE A 140 20.10 -12.70 -13.80
N TYR A 141 20.86 -13.77 -13.56
CA TYR A 141 20.51 -15.11 -14.05
C TYR A 141 19.80 -15.91 -12.96
N ILE A 142 18.58 -16.40 -13.23
CA ILE A 142 17.77 -17.21 -12.32
C ILE A 142 17.51 -18.57 -12.97
N ASP A 143 18.31 -19.58 -12.62
CA ASP A 143 18.20 -20.95 -13.12
C ASP A 143 17.21 -21.82 -12.34
N HIS A 144 16.21 -21.20 -11.70
CA HIS A 144 15.07 -21.92 -11.15
C HIS A 144 14.23 -22.50 -12.29
N GLU A 145 13.76 -23.75 -12.15
CA GLU A 145 13.04 -24.49 -13.21
C GLU A 145 11.88 -23.67 -13.82
N TRP A 146 11.09 -23.00 -12.97
CA TRP A 146 9.98 -22.16 -13.45
C TRP A 146 10.43 -20.93 -14.26
N PHE A 147 11.58 -20.33 -13.92
CA PHE A 147 12.11 -19.19 -14.66
C PHE A 147 12.65 -19.63 -16.01
N LEU A 148 13.31 -20.79 -16.08
CA LEU A 148 13.75 -21.41 -17.33
C LEU A 148 12.54 -21.79 -18.21
N GLU A 149 11.50 -22.40 -17.65
CA GLU A 149 10.26 -22.74 -18.35
C GLU A 149 9.55 -21.49 -18.89
N ALA A 150 9.54 -20.41 -18.12
CA ALA A 150 8.94 -19.15 -18.52
C ALA A 150 9.80 -18.38 -19.55
N GLY A 151 11.06 -18.76 -19.79
CA GLY A 151 12.00 -17.95 -20.58
C GLY A 151 12.33 -16.61 -19.91
N GLU A 152 12.43 -16.59 -18.58
CA GLU A 152 12.78 -15.42 -17.76
C GLU A 152 14.04 -15.65 -16.91
N GLU A 153 14.86 -16.65 -17.27
CA GLU A 153 16.13 -16.90 -16.61
C GLU A 153 17.11 -15.74 -16.75
N LEU A 154 16.96 -14.90 -17.78
CA LEU A 154 17.61 -13.59 -17.92
C LEU A 154 16.54 -12.49 -18.00
N PRO A 155 16.88 -11.23 -17.68
CA PRO A 155 15.97 -10.12 -17.90
C PRO A 155 15.59 -10.02 -19.38
N CYS A 156 14.29 -10.04 -19.66
CA CYS A 156 13.76 -9.96 -21.02
C CYS A 156 12.52 -9.06 -21.05
N HIS A 157 12.15 -8.61 -22.26
CA HIS A 157 10.87 -7.96 -22.48
C HIS A 157 9.77 -9.01 -22.64
N LYS A 158 8.62 -8.76 -22.01
CA LYS A 158 7.37 -9.46 -22.27
C LYS A 158 6.26 -8.43 -22.34
N GLU A 159 5.40 -8.56 -23.35
CA GLU A 159 4.19 -7.74 -23.42
C GLU A 159 3.32 -7.99 -22.19
N ASN A 160 2.58 -6.95 -21.80
CA ASN A 160 1.56 -7.10 -20.76
C ASN A 160 0.57 -8.19 -21.21
N PRO A 161 0.22 -9.17 -20.34
CA PRO A 161 -0.86 -10.08 -20.69
C PRO A 161 -2.15 -9.28 -20.89
N PRO A 162 -3.05 -9.72 -21.79
CA PRO A 162 -4.31 -9.02 -22.09
C PRO A 162 -5.32 -9.20 -20.94
N GLN A 163 -4.96 -8.71 -19.75
CA GLN A 163 -5.81 -8.71 -18.57
C GLN A 163 -7.11 -7.98 -18.88
N GLY A 164 -8.24 -8.62 -18.64
CA GLY A 164 -9.56 -8.04 -18.92
C GLY A 164 -10.09 -8.35 -20.32
N GLY A 165 -9.32 -8.99 -21.21
CA GLY A 165 -9.80 -9.44 -22.51
C GLY A 165 -9.14 -8.74 -23.71
N ASP A 166 -9.70 -8.94 -24.90
CA ASP A 166 -9.21 -8.35 -26.16
C ASP A 166 -9.92 -7.04 -26.49
N TYR A 167 -9.46 -5.98 -25.84
CA TYR A 167 -10.03 -4.63 -25.98
C TYR A 167 -8.98 -3.63 -26.46
N PRO A 168 -9.34 -2.52 -27.12
CA PRO A 168 -8.38 -1.66 -27.82
C PRO A 168 -7.53 -0.78 -26.90
N PHE A 169 -8.03 -0.38 -25.73
CA PHE A 169 -7.32 0.53 -24.84
C PHE A 169 -6.57 -0.20 -23.74
N GLU A 170 -5.43 0.36 -23.36
CA GLU A 170 -4.66 -0.02 -22.19
C GLU A 170 -4.90 0.99 -21.06
N MET A 171 -5.58 0.56 -20.01
CA MET A 171 -5.80 1.35 -18.80
C MET A 171 -4.58 1.29 -17.90
N THR A 172 -4.13 2.48 -17.53
CA THR A 172 -3.09 2.71 -16.53
C THR A 172 -3.65 3.56 -15.39
N SER A 173 -2.88 3.70 -14.32
CA SER A 173 -3.26 4.50 -13.17
C SER A 173 -2.03 5.14 -12.53
N GLY A 174 -2.27 6.00 -11.57
CA GLY A 174 -1.27 6.66 -10.75
C GLY A 174 -1.92 7.21 -9.49
N HIS A 175 -1.10 7.63 -8.53
CA HIS A 175 -1.60 8.39 -7.39
C HIS A 175 -2.01 9.77 -7.87
N ASN A 176 -3.25 10.16 -7.56
CA ASN A 176 -3.71 11.49 -7.90
C ASN A 176 -2.92 12.55 -7.10
N ARG A 177 -2.84 13.76 -7.63
CA ARG A 177 -2.09 14.87 -7.00
C ARG A 177 -2.79 15.42 -5.75
N TRP A 178 -4.11 15.34 -5.71
CA TRP A 178 -4.95 16.16 -4.84
C TRP A 178 -5.22 15.53 -3.48
N SER A 179 -5.02 14.23 -3.35
CA SER A 179 -5.32 13.48 -2.14
C SER A 179 -4.24 12.44 -1.84
N ILE A 180 -4.03 12.19 -0.55
CA ILE A 180 -3.27 11.04 -0.10
C ILE A 180 -4.24 9.85 -0.02
N HIS A 181 -4.20 8.99 -1.03
CA HIS A 181 -5.22 7.95 -1.24
C HIS A 181 -6.62 8.58 -1.23
N SER A 182 -7.59 8.04 -0.49
CA SER A 182 -8.92 8.62 -0.36
C SER A 182 -9.07 9.62 0.80
N MET A 183 -8.05 9.83 1.63
CA MET A 183 -8.17 10.61 2.86
C MET A 183 -8.67 12.04 2.65
N ASN A 184 -8.33 12.65 1.52
CA ASN A 184 -8.69 14.04 1.23
C ASN A 184 -9.64 14.19 0.05
N ILE A 185 -10.08 13.09 -0.57
CA ILE A 185 -10.79 13.14 -1.85
C ILE A 185 -12.20 13.72 -1.74
N VAL A 186 -12.77 13.75 -0.53
CA VAL A 186 -14.06 14.39 -0.20
C VAL A 186 -13.92 15.75 0.47
N ASN A 187 -12.71 16.26 0.61
CA ASN A 187 -12.52 17.61 1.13
C ASN A 187 -13.00 18.63 0.08
N LYS A 188 -13.99 19.45 0.44
CA LYS A 188 -14.59 20.45 -0.45
C LYS A 188 -13.56 21.40 -1.07
N ILE A 189 -12.64 21.95 -0.27
CA ILE A 189 -11.65 22.92 -0.73
C ILE A 189 -10.73 22.26 -1.77
N ILE A 190 -10.33 21.01 -1.53
CA ILE A 190 -9.50 20.25 -2.46
C ILE A 190 -10.28 19.95 -3.75
N GLN A 191 -11.54 19.54 -3.65
CA GLN A 191 -12.40 19.27 -4.81
C GLN A 191 -12.59 20.50 -5.71
N GLU A 192 -12.63 21.70 -5.14
CA GLU A 192 -12.71 22.97 -5.87
C GLU A 192 -11.43 23.31 -6.65
N THR A 193 -10.31 22.61 -6.41
CA THR A 193 -9.05 22.77 -7.17
C THR A 193 -8.98 21.91 -8.44
N HIS A 194 -9.96 21.04 -8.66
CA HIS A 194 -10.10 20.20 -9.85
C HIS A 194 -11.59 20.03 -10.21
N ARG A 195 -11.95 19.04 -11.05
CA ARG A 195 -13.35 18.83 -11.45
C ARG A 195 -14.24 18.19 -10.37
N GLY A 196 -13.72 17.98 -9.15
CA GLY A 196 -14.45 17.41 -8.00
C GLY A 196 -14.98 15.98 -8.16
N LYS A 197 -14.64 15.26 -9.24
CA LYS A 197 -15.19 13.95 -9.59
C LYS A 197 -14.13 13.04 -10.20
N PRO A 198 -14.28 11.70 -10.11
CA PRO A 198 -13.43 10.78 -10.85
C PRO A 198 -13.48 11.08 -12.35
N SER A 199 -12.41 10.77 -13.07
CA SER A 199 -12.33 10.98 -14.52
C SER A 199 -11.42 9.97 -15.20
N LEU A 200 -11.73 9.65 -16.46
CA LEU A 200 -10.85 8.90 -17.36
C LEU A 200 -10.07 9.87 -18.24
N GLU A 201 -8.76 9.98 -18.05
CA GLU A 201 -7.93 10.78 -18.95
C GLU A 201 -7.77 10.02 -20.28
N MET A 202 -8.04 10.71 -21.39
CA MET A 202 -8.06 10.11 -22.73
C MET A 202 -7.38 11.02 -23.76
N ASN A 203 -6.71 10.40 -24.74
CA ASN A 203 -6.13 11.12 -25.86
C ASN A 203 -7.21 11.82 -26.71
N THR A 204 -6.92 13.01 -27.22
CA THR A 204 -7.87 13.83 -27.99
C THR A 204 -8.27 13.20 -29.33
N ASP A 205 -7.36 12.50 -30.01
CA ASP A 205 -7.63 11.87 -31.30
C ASP A 205 -8.43 10.57 -31.14
N ASP A 206 -8.16 9.83 -30.06
CA ASP A 206 -8.96 8.66 -29.69
C ASP A 206 -10.40 9.07 -29.34
N ALA A 207 -10.56 10.14 -28.57
CA ALA A 207 -11.88 10.67 -28.23
C ALA A 207 -12.62 11.17 -29.47
N LEU A 208 -11.94 11.88 -30.38
CA LEU A 208 -12.50 12.32 -31.66
C LEU A 208 -13.01 11.13 -32.50
N ARG A 209 -12.22 10.04 -32.58
CA ARG A 209 -12.59 8.82 -33.28
C ARG A 209 -13.84 8.15 -32.70
N LEU A 210 -14.04 8.25 -31.39
CA LEU A 210 -15.20 7.69 -30.69
C LEU A 210 -16.38 8.70 -30.55
N GLY A 211 -16.20 9.94 -31.02
CA GLY A 211 -17.20 11.01 -30.85
C GLY A 211 -17.43 11.41 -29.38
N ILE A 212 -16.41 11.28 -28.53
CA ILE A 212 -16.45 11.60 -27.10
C ILE A 212 -15.98 13.04 -26.90
N GLU A 213 -16.76 13.84 -26.18
CA GLU A 213 -16.41 15.21 -25.79
C GLU A 213 -15.79 15.30 -24.38
N ASP A 214 -15.06 16.37 -24.10
CA ASP A 214 -14.48 16.59 -22.77
C ASP A 214 -15.56 16.77 -21.71
N GLY A 215 -15.49 15.96 -20.65
CA GLY A 215 -16.48 15.93 -19.57
C GLY A 215 -17.69 15.05 -19.83
N GLU A 216 -17.83 14.47 -21.03
CA GLU A 216 -18.89 13.51 -21.36
C GLU A 216 -18.72 12.22 -20.56
N GLU A 217 -19.82 11.64 -20.07
CA GLU A 217 -19.78 10.35 -19.39
C GLU A 217 -19.51 9.22 -20.38
N VAL A 218 -18.57 8.36 -20.02
CA VAL A 218 -18.21 7.17 -20.80
C VAL A 218 -18.36 5.91 -19.95
N GLU A 219 -18.75 4.83 -20.61
CA GLU A 219 -18.62 3.49 -20.09
C GLU A 219 -17.19 2.99 -20.32
N VAL A 220 -16.56 2.47 -19.27
CA VAL A 220 -15.28 1.75 -19.35
C VAL A 220 -15.54 0.33 -18.90
N SER A 221 -15.35 -0.63 -19.81
CA SER A 221 -15.75 -2.02 -19.58
C SER A 221 -14.72 -3.01 -20.11
N ASN A 222 -14.72 -4.21 -19.54
CA ASN A 222 -13.96 -5.35 -20.00
C ASN A 222 -14.64 -6.67 -19.55
N ASP A 223 -13.98 -7.82 -19.71
CA ASP A 223 -14.57 -9.13 -19.36
C ASP A 223 -14.89 -9.27 -17.85
N MET A 224 -14.28 -8.44 -16.99
CA MET A 224 -14.48 -8.49 -15.54
C MET A 224 -15.62 -7.61 -15.06
N GLY A 225 -15.81 -6.45 -15.68
CA GLY A 225 -16.73 -5.47 -15.14
C GLY A 225 -16.87 -4.20 -15.97
N VAL A 226 -17.49 -3.22 -15.33
CA VAL A 226 -17.81 -1.93 -15.94
C VAL A 226 -17.87 -0.84 -14.88
N PHE A 227 -17.35 0.33 -15.23
CA PHE A 227 -17.58 1.55 -14.47
C PHE A 227 -17.88 2.73 -15.41
N ILE A 228 -18.55 3.74 -14.86
CA ILE A 228 -18.94 4.95 -15.58
C ILE A 228 -18.22 6.13 -14.95
N THR A 229 -17.57 6.94 -15.80
CA THR A 229 -16.86 8.14 -15.37
C THR A 229 -16.84 9.18 -16.49
N PRO A 230 -16.75 10.48 -16.19
CA PRO A 230 -16.53 11.48 -17.24
C PRO A 230 -15.14 11.35 -17.86
N ALA A 231 -15.06 11.53 -19.18
CA ALA A 231 -13.81 11.67 -19.89
C ALA A 231 -13.15 13.02 -19.58
N LYS A 232 -11.82 13.03 -19.54
CA LYS A 232 -11.00 14.23 -19.47
C LYS A 232 -9.98 14.17 -20.58
N LEU A 233 -10.15 15.04 -21.58
CA LEU A 233 -9.33 14.95 -22.78
C LEU A 233 -7.99 15.66 -22.57
N SER A 234 -6.91 15.02 -23.00
CA SER A 234 -5.56 15.58 -22.92
C SER A 234 -4.70 15.04 -24.06
N PRO A 235 -4.07 15.92 -24.88
CA PRO A 235 -3.17 15.48 -25.94
C PRO A 235 -1.88 14.84 -25.40
N SER A 236 -1.60 14.97 -24.10
CA SER A 236 -0.46 14.35 -23.44
C SER A 236 -0.67 12.86 -23.13
N VAL A 237 -1.91 12.35 -23.24
CA VAL A 237 -2.20 10.92 -23.10
C VAL A 237 -1.78 10.21 -24.39
N ARG A 238 -1.06 9.10 -24.27
CA ARG A 238 -0.62 8.31 -25.42
C ARG A 238 -1.84 7.74 -26.17
N PRO A 239 -1.89 7.78 -27.50
CA PRO A 239 -2.94 7.08 -28.25
C PRO A 239 -3.03 5.60 -27.86
N GLY A 240 -4.25 5.10 -27.67
CA GLY A 240 -4.54 3.75 -27.17
C GLY A 240 -4.33 3.55 -25.66
N GLN A 241 -3.95 4.58 -24.91
CA GLN A 241 -3.89 4.57 -23.45
C GLN A 241 -5.09 5.34 -22.87
N VAL A 242 -5.59 4.86 -21.74
CA VAL A 242 -6.45 5.66 -20.85
C VAL A 242 -5.89 5.64 -19.44
N ILE A 243 -6.14 6.70 -18.66
CA ILE A 243 -5.63 6.82 -17.30
C ILE A 243 -6.79 7.04 -16.34
N SER A 244 -6.93 6.14 -15.36
CA SER A 244 -7.86 6.31 -14.25
C SER A 244 -7.04 6.43 -12.96
N TYR A 245 -6.89 7.64 -12.43
CA TYR A 245 -6.11 7.84 -11.20
C TYR A 245 -6.81 7.19 -9.99
N ASN A 246 -6.04 6.57 -9.10
CA ASN A 246 -6.58 5.96 -7.90
C ASN A 246 -6.92 7.01 -6.82
N GLY A 247 -7.53 6.56 -5.72
CA GLY A 247 -7.85 7.40 -4.56
C GLY A 247 -9.25 8.01 -4.57
N TRP A 248 -10.12 7.58 -5.47
CA TRP A 248 -11.55 7.88 -5.44
C TRP A 248 -12.32 6.82 -4.66
N GLU A 249 -13.30 7.24 -3.89
CA GLU A 249 -14.20 6.34 -3.18
C GLU A 249 -15.30 5.82 -4.11
N PRO A 250 -15.76 4.56 -3.97
CA PRO A 250 -16.79 3.99 -4.83
C PRO A 250 -18.03 4.87 -4.96
N TYR A 251 -18.52 5.47 -3.86
CA TYR A 251 -19.72 6.31 -3.87
C TYR A 251 -19.57 7.61 -4.68
N GLN A 252 -18.37 7.95 -5.16
CA GLN A 252 -18.13 9.09 -6.07
C GLN A 252 -18.36 8.72 -7.54
N TYR A 253 -18.54 7.43 -7.84
CA TYR A 253 -18.90 6.92 -9.15
C TYR A 253 -20.41 6.67 -9.23
N ARG A 254 -21.00 6.87 -10.41
CA ARG A 254 -22.43 6.72 -10.67
C ARG A 254 -22.99 5.36 -10.25
N THR A 255 -22.21 4.30 -10.45
CA THR A 255 -22.61 2.90 -10.20
C THR A 255 -22.02 2.32 -8.92
N TRP A 256 -21.31 3.14 -8.12
CA TRP A 256 -20.50 2.67 -6.99
C TRP A 256 -19.41 1.67 -7.40
N LYS A 257 -19.00 1.73 -8.68
CA LYS A 257 -17.92 0.95 -9.26
C LYS A 257 -16.90 1.89 -9.88
N GLY A 258 -15.62 1.59 -9.69
CA GLY A 258 -14.50 2.38 -10.20
C GLY A 258 -13.52 1.52 -11.00
N ALA A 259 -12.31 2.03 -11.19
CA ALA A 259 -11.26 1.32 -11.95
C ALA A 259 -10.95 -0.08 -11.40
N SER A 260 -11.02 -0.27 -10.09
CA SER A 260 -10.77 -1.58 -9.47
C SER A 260 -11.80 -2.65 -9.81
N ASP A 261 -13.00 -2.27 -10.30
CA ASP A 261 -14.01 -3.23 -10.77
C ASP A 261 -13.71 -3.80 -12.16
N VAL A 262 -12.76 -3.22 -12.90
CA VAL A 262 -12.26 -3.76 -14.18
C VAL A 262 -10.85 -4.33 -14.06
N GLU A 263 -10.22 -4.27 -12.88
CA GLU A 263 -8.88 -4.82 -12.61
C GLU A 263 -9.00 -6.31 -12.24
N PRO A 264 -8.64 -7.28 -13.12
CA PRO A 264 -8.78 -8.70 -12.80
C PRO A 264 -7.84 -9.17 -11.68
N GLY A 265 -6.78 -8.41 -11.42
CA GLY A 265 -5.81 -8.71 -10.37
C GLY A 265 -4.98 -9.97 -10.64
N MET A 266 -4.59 -10.23 -11.90
CA MET A 266 -3.74 -11.38 -12.19
C MET A 266 -2.44 -11.30 -11.37
N VAL A 267 -1.98 -12.46 -10.92
CA VAL A 267 -0.73 -12.62 -10.18
C VAL A 267 0.29 -13.26 -11.10
N LYS A 268 1.50 -12.69 -11.16
CA LYS A 268 2.63 -13.33 -11.85
C LYS A 268 3.00 -14.61 -11.12
N TRP A 269 2.73 -15.76 -11.74
CA TRP A 269 2.87 -17.07 -11.10
C TRP A 269 4.31 -17.38 -10.65
N LEU A 270 5.32 -16.80 -11.31
CA LEU A 270 6.73 -16.89 -10.87
C LEU A 270 6.97 -16.34 -9.46
N HIS A 271 6.11 -15.47 -8.94
CA HIS A 271 6.22 -14.97 -7.56
C HIS A 271 5.82 -16.01 -6.50
N PHE A 272 5.29 -17.17 -6.91
CA PHE A 272 5.11 -18.33 -6.03
C PHE A 272 6.35 -19.24 -5.99
N ALA A 273 7.37 -18.98 -6.82
CA ALA A 273 8.60 -19.78 -6.80
C ALA A 273 9.26 -19.69 -5.41
N GLY A 274 9.74 -20.85 -4.93
CA GLY A 274 10.39 -20.99 -3.64
C GLY A 274 11.63 -21.88 -3.76
N GLY A 275 12.34 -22.12 -2.65
CA GLY A 275 13.48 -23.06 -2.65
C GLY A 275 14.73 -22.58 -3.39
N TYR A 276 14.78 -21.33 -3.85
CA TYR A 276 15.87 -20.76 -4.62
C TYR A 276 16.58 -19.61 -3.89
N GLY A 277 17.29 -19.95 -2.80
CA GLY A 277 18.05 -19.00 -2.00
C GLY A 277 17.21 -17.85 -1.44
N HIS A 278 17.17 -16.72 -2.16
CA HIS A 278 16.51 -15.48 -1.77
C HIS A 278 15.05 -15.38 -2.25
N LEU A 279 14.60 -16.27 -3.13
CA LEU A 279 13.19 -16.38 -3.52
C LEU A 279 12.43 -17.14 -2.43
N ARG A 280 12.04 -16.42 -1.38
CA ARG A 280 11.34 -16.98 -0.21
C ARG A 280 10.37 -15.96 0.37
N TYR A 281 9.18 -16.42 0.72
CA TYR A 281 8.19 -15.58 1.35
C TYR A 281 8.69 -15.01 2.69
N TRP A 282 8.45 -13.72 2.88
CA TRP A 282 8.51 -13.05 4.18
C TRP A 282 7.45 -11.94 4.17
N PRO A 283 6.84 -11.53 5.31
CA PRO A 283 5.83 -10.48 5.29
C PRO A 283 6.34 -9.24 4.56
N LEU A 284 5.58 -8.79 3.55
CA LEU A 284 5.91 -7.68 2.65
C LEU A 284 7.08 -7.90 1.66
N GLN A 285 7.64 -9.11 1.56
CA GLN A 285 8.72 -9.44 0.62
C GLN A 285 8.48 -10.78 -0.09
N TRP A 286 8.77 -10.83 -1.40
CA TRP A 286 8.61 -12.03 -2.23
C TRP A 286 7.26 -12.74 -2.00
N GLN A 287 6.19 -12.00 -2.27
CA GLN A 287 4.82 -12.48 -2.16
C GLN A 287 4.12 -12.36 -3.53
N PRO A 288 3.14 -13.23 -3.82
CA PRO A 288 2.26 -13.05 -4.96
C PRO A 288 1.46 -11.75 -4.78
N VAL A 289 1.68 -10.77 -5.64
CA VAL A 289 0.96 -9.48 -5.63
C VAL A 289 0.18 -9.36 -6.95
N PRO A 290 -1.13 -9.03 -6.89
CA PRO A 290 -1.89 -8.71 -8.10
C PRO A 290 -1.34 -7.43 -8.75
N PHE A 291 -1.40 -7.33 -10.06
CA PHE A 291 -1.03 -6.10 -10.77
C PHE A 291 -2.21 -5.47 -11.51
N ASP A 292 -2.21 -4.14 -11.52
CA ASP A 292 -3.34 -3.24 -11.83
C ASP A 292 -2.95 -2.19 -12.89
N ARG A 293 -1.93 -2.48 -13.70
CA ARG A 293 -1.46 -1.63 -14.81
C ARG A 293 -1.44 -2.44 -16.09
N GLY A 294 -1.83 -1.79 -17.18
CA GLY A 294 -1.88 -2.45 -18.48
C GLY A 294 -3.18 -3.21 -18.73
N ILE A 295 -4.26 -2.84 -18.03
CA ILE A 295 -5.54 -3.56 -18.10
C ILE A 295 -6.24 -3.21 -19.41
N ARG A 296 -6.69 -4.21 -20.17
CA ARG A 296 -7.41 -4.00 -21.42
C ARG A 296 -8.85 -3.61 -21.13
N VAL A 297 -9.30 -2.54 -21.77
CA VAL A 297 -10.66 -1.99 -21.62
C VAL A 297 -11.21 -1.45 -22.94
N ALA A 298 -12.52 -1.54 -23.12
CA ALA A 298 -13.28 -0.74 -24.05
C ALA A 298 -13.63 0.62 -23.42
N VAL A 299 -13.84 1.62 -24.28
CA VAL A 299 -14.42 2.90 -23.89
C VAL A 299 -15.54 3.22 -24.88
N ALA A 300 -16.72 3.53 -24.38
CA ALA A 300 -17.89 3.85 -25.19
C ALA A 300 -18.68 5.02 -24.59
N LYS A 301 -19.44 5.73 -25.43
CA LYS A 301 -20.43 6.70 -24.96
C LYS A 301 -21.57 5.96 -24.24
N LEU A 302 -22.21 6.64 -23.30
CA LEU A 302 -23.50 6.18 -22.79
C LEU A 302 -24.59 6.49 -23.82
N ASP A 303 -25.48 5.52 -24.04
CA ASP A 303 -26.72 5.72 -24.81
C ASP A 303 -27.73 6.62 -24.07
#